data_AF-A0A9D6IYH5-F1
#
_entry.id   AF-A0A9D6IYH5-F1
#
_cell.length_a   1.000
_cell.length_b   1.000
_cell.length_c   1.000
_cell.angle_alpha   90.00
_cell.angle_beta   90.00
_cell.angle_gamma   90.00
#
_symmetry.space_group_name_H-M   'P 1'
#
loop_
_entity.id
_entity.type
_entity.pdbx_description
1 polymer ?
#
loop_
_entity_poly.entity_id
_entity_poly.type
_entity_poly.pdbx_seq_one_letter_code
_entity_poly.pdbx_strand_id
1 'polypeptide(L)'
;MNSASKSSVAESHAAGDLLTADMAAIERKIQETIRSREPRLTEIALHLIGAGGKRVRPLVAMSVFRACGGEDPGDMIDLGAALELIHSATLLHDDIIDGGEVRRGRASAYLRFGAPDTLVTGDFLFSRAFEICGRFEETVVRWASEACVALTEGEIMQARLRRNADVTVEDYYEIIRRKTACLFHAGARIAGHIAGARRDVVEELGRCGTAIGLAFQVIDDLLDVDGDPAQTGKPVGIDLRDGNPSLPIVLALPRSPSLMRAWRLESPTDGEIHAGLAEIRTSGALERVRQEALRYTRTATASLASLPDSPYRDFLQSLVADMRDRVC
;
A
#
# COMPACT_ATOMS: atom_id res chain seq x y z
N MET A 1 22.41 3.95 23.88
CA MET A 1 21.16 3.76 24.65
C MET A 1 20.20 4.87 24.25
N ASN A 2 19.31 4.60 23.30
CA ASN A 2 18.01 5.28 23.24
C ASN A 2 17.10 4.43 22.34
N SER A 3 16.36 3.53 22.99
CA SER A 3 15.34 2.67 22.40
C SER A 3 13.98 3.24 22.77
N ALA A 4 13.36 4.03 21.89
CA ALA A 4 11.93 4.34 21.93
C ALA A 4 11.57 5.18 20.69
N SER A 5 11.13 4.50 19.62
CA SER A 5 10.43 5.11 18.48
C SER A 5 9.97 3.96 17.57
N LYS A 6 9.02 3.16 18.06
CA LYS A 6 8.23 2.25 17.23
C LYS A 6 6.78 2.49 17.63
N SER A 7 6.06 3.15 16.75
CA SER A 7 4.61 3.18 16.73
C SER A 7 4.23 2.41 15.47
N SER A 8 4.24 1.08 15.58
CA SER A 8 3.76 0.21 14.52
C SER A 8 2.28 -0.08 14.75
N VAL A 9 1.51 -0.17 13.66
CA VAL A 9 0.13 -0.73 13.66
C VAL A 9 0.11 -2.16 14.23
N ALA A 10 1.27 -2.80 14.36
CA ALA A 10 1.45 -4.13 14.93
C ALA A 10 1.59 -4.15 16.47
N GLU A 11 1.75 -2.99 17.13
CA GLU A 11 1.98 -2.94 18.60
C GLU A 11 0.70 -2.64 19.41
N SER A 12 -0.45 -2.44 18.76
CA SER A 12 -1.72 -2.26 19.46
C SER A 12 -2.54 -3.57 19.49
N HIS A 13 -2.65 -4.11 20.70
CA HIS A 13 -3.56 -5.18 21.16
C HIS A 13 -3.18 -6.64 20.94
N ALA A 14 -3.65 -7.48 21.87
CA ALA A 14 -3.46 -8.92 22.05
C ALA A 14 -3.71 -9.82 20.81
N ALA A 15 -4.08 -9.23 19.68
CA ALA A 15 -4.28 -9.87 18.40
C ALA A 15 -3.00 -9.95 17.53
N GLY A 16 -1.97 -9.14 17.81
CA GLY A 16 -0.67 -9.26 17.15
C GLY A 16 0.02 -10.61 17.42
N ASP A 17 -0.20 -11.19 18.60
CA ASP A 17 0.34 -12.51 18.96
C ASP A 17 -0.22 -13.64 18.09
N LEU A 18 -1.48 -13.53 17.63
CA LEU A 18 -2.18 -14.58 16.87
C LEU A 18 -1.54 -14.87 15.51
N LEU A 19 -1.00 -13.84 14.85
CA LEU A 19 -0.42 -13.91 13.51
C LEU A 19 1.11 -13.83 13.52
N THR A 20 1.73 -13.72 14.69
CA THR A 20 3.18 -13.55 14.82
C THR A 20 3.95 -14.69 14.16
N ALA A 21 3.53 -15.95 14.38
CA ALA A 21 4.18 -17.11 13.79
C ALA A 21 4.04 -17.13 12.25
N ASP A 22 2.83 -16.85 11.75
CA ASP A 22 2.51 -16.81 10.32
C ASP A 22 3.29 -15.70 9.62
N MET A 23 3.30 -14.48 10.19
CA MET A 23 4.03 -13.34 9.63
C MET A 23 5.55 -13.55 9.69
N ALA A 24 6.07 -14.19 10.74
CA ALA A 24 7.48 -14.56 10.81
C ALA A 24 7.84 -15.62 9.75
N ALA A 25 6.92 -16.52 9.43
CA ALA A 25 7.11 -17.50 8.35
C ALA A 25 7.10 -16.82 6.97
N ILE A 26 6.19 -15.88 6.73
CA ILE A 26 6.17 -15.06 5.51
C ILE A 26 7.48 -14.29 5.36
N GLU A 27 7.97 -13.63 6.42
CA GLU A 27 9.22 -12.90 6.36
C GLU A 27 10.40 -13.84 6.05
N ARG A 28 10.49 -15.02 6.68
CA ARG A 28 11.50 -16.02 6.30
C ARG A 28 11.39 -16.43 4.84
N LYS A 29 10.18 -16.69 4.35
CA LYS A 29 9.94 -17.06 2.95
C LYS A 29 10.39 -15.97 1.98
N ILE A 30 10.12 -14.70 2.29
CA ILE A 30 10.61 -13.55 1.50
C ILE A 30 12.15 -13.57 1.47
N GLN A 31 12.81 -13.67 2.63
CA GLN A 31 14.27 -13.66 2.75
C GLN A 31 14.94 -14.83 2.01
N GLU A 32 14.29 -16.00 1.97
CA GLU A 32 14.75 -17.15 1.20
C GLU A 32 14.59 -16.93 -0.31
N THR A 33 13.44 -16.38 -0.71
CA THR A 33 13.06 -16.23 -2.12
C THR A 33 13.90 -15.19 -2.86
N ILE A 34 14.33 -14.11 -2.19
CA ILE A 34 15.13 -13.04 -2.81
C ILE A 34 16.60 -13.41 -3.02
N ARG A 35 17.06 -14.57 -2.52
CA ARG A 35 18.45 -15.01 -2.74
C ARG A 35 18.66 -15.36 -4.21
N SER A 36 19.79 -14.92 -4.75
CA SER A 36 20.21 -15.18 -6.11
C SER A 36 21.67 -15.65 -6.16
N ARG A 37 22.00 -16.40 -7.22
CA ARG A 37 23.40 -16.72 -7.55
C ARG A 37 24.19 -15.47 -7.94
N GLU A 38 23.50 -14.44 -8.43
CA GLU A 38 24.04 -13.10 -8.65
C GLU A 38 23.91 -12.28 -7.35
N PRO A 39 25.00 -12.03 -6.60
CA PRO A 39 24.93 -11.42 -5.28
C PRO A 39 24.32 -10.01 -5.30
N ARG A 40 24.51 -9.25 -6.38
CA ARG A 40 24.02 -7.87 -6.50
C ARG A 40 22.49 -7.78 -6.39
N LEU A 41 21.77 -8.72 -7.00
CA LEU A 41 20.31 -8.79 -6.89
C LEU A 41 19.86 -8.99 -5.43
N THR A 42 20.57 -9.85 -4.70
CA THR A 42 20.26 -10.14 -3.30
C THR A 42 20.52 -8.90 -2.43
N GLU A 43 21.62 -8.19 -2.65
CA GLU A 43 21.97 -6.97 -1.90
C GLU A 43 20.89 -5.88 -2.07
N ILE A 44 20.48 -5.61 -3.31
CA ILE A 44 19.49 -4.55 -3.61
C ILE A 44 18.12 -4.91 -3.02
N ALA A 45 17.67 -6.16 -3.19
CA ALA A 45 16.42 -6.64 -2.60
C ALA A 45 16.43 -6.52 -1.06
N LEU A 46 17.53 -6.93 -0.42
CA LEU A 46 17.72 -6.82 1.03
C LEU A 46 17.77 -5.36 1.50
N HIS A 47 18.31 -4.43 0.71
CA HIS A 47 18.34 -3.02 1.08
C HIS A 47 16.94 -2.45 1.26
N LEU A 48 16.01 -2.76 0.34
CA LEU A 48 14.61 -2.33 0.42
C LEU A 48 13.82 -3.10 1.49
N ILE A 49 13.90 -4.43 1.47
CA ILE A 49 13.08 -5.30 2.33
C ILE A 49 13.55 -5.23 3.78
N GLY A 50 14.87 -5.21 4.00
CA GLY A 50 15.52 -5.07 5.30
C GLY A 50 15.47 -3.65 5.87
N ALA A 51 14.93 -2.67 5.14
CA ALA A 51 14.53 -1.36 5.70
C ALA A 51 13.21 -1.45 6.49
N GLY A 52 12.59 -2.64 6.56
CA GLY A 52 11.37 -2.90 7.32
C GLY A 52 10.13 -2.80 6.44
N GLY A 53 9.07 -2.20 6.97
CA GLY A 53 7.76 -2.14 6.32
C GLY A 53 6.67 -2.75 7.19
N LYS A 54 5.46 -2.20 7.12
CA LYS A 54 4.34 -2.63 7.98
C LYS A 54 3.75 -3.99 7.57
N ARG A 55 4.15 -4.55 6.41
CA ARG A 55 3.67 -5.83 5.85
C ARG A 55 2.14 -5.95 5.86
N VAL A 56 1.44 -4.84 5.63
CA VAL A 56 -0.03 -4.77 5.80
C VAL A 56 -0.75 -5.69 4.81
N ARG A 57 -0.24 -5.83 3.58
CA ARG A 57 -0.85 -6.66 2.53
C ARG A 57 -0.85 -8.15 2.91
N PRO A 58 0.31 -8.79 3.19
CA PRO A 58 0.31 -10.18 3.64
C PRO A 58 -0.40 -10.37 4.98
N LEU A 59 -0.35 -9.38 5.89
CA LEU A 59 -1.06 -9.43 7.16
C LEU A 59 -2.58 -9.53 6.97
N VAL A 60 -3.16 -8.68 6.12
CA VAL A 60 -4.60 -8.73 5.80
C VAL A 60 -4.96 -10.04 5.11
N ALA A 61 -4.18 -10.49 4.14
CA ALA A 61 -4.43 -11.75 3.44
C ALA A 61 -4.39 -12.95 4.41
N MET A 62 -3.36 -13.06 5.26
CA MET A 62 -3.26 -14.13 6.25
C MET A 62 -4.40 -14.08 7.28
N SER A 63 -4.79 -12.87 7.71
CA SER A 63 -5.93 -12.71 8.62
C SER A 63 -7.23 -13.22 7.99
N VAL A 64 -7.46 -12.92 6.71
CA VAL A 64 -8.63 -13.42 5.97
C VAL A 64 -8.59 -14.95 5.84
N PHE A 65 -7.43 -15.53 5.50
CA PHE A 65 -7.26 -16.98 5.41
C PHE A 65 -7.62 -17.68 6.73
N ARG A 66 -7.08 -17.18 7.85
CA ARG A 66 -7.36 -17.70 9.18
C ARG A 66 -8.81 -17.49 9.61
N ALA A 67 -9.40 -16.32 9.32
CA ALA A 67 -10.80 -16.03 9.63
C ALA A 67 -11.78 -16.92 8.86
N CYS A 68 -11.40 -17.39 7.66
CA CYS A 68 -12.15 -18.37 6.89
C CYS A 68 -11.99 -19.82 7.37
N GLY A 69 -11.19 -20.08 8.42
CA GLY A 69 -10.94 -21.41 8.97
C GLY A 69 -9.75 -22.15 8.35
N GLY A 70 -8.85 -21.45 7.67
CA GLY A 70 -7.63 -22.05 7.12
C GLY A 70 -6.66 -22.55 8.21
N GLU A 71 -6.34 -23.84 8.20
CA GLU A 71 -5.51 -24.49 9.22
C GLU A 71 -4.03 -24.60 8.81
N ASP A 72 -3.72 -25.13 7.61
CA ASP A 72 -2.36 -25.25 7.08
C ASP A 72 -1.97 -23.98 6.32
N PRO A 73 -1.10 -23.12 6.87
CA PRO A 73 -0.77 -21.85 6.24
C PRO A 73 0.28 -21.97 5.14
N GLY A 74 0.81 -23.16 4.82
CA GLY A 74 1.95 -23.32 3.90
C GLY A 74 1.77 -22.57 2.57
N ASP A 75 0.63 -22.79 1.92
CA ASP A 75 0.27 -22.13 0.67
C ASP A 75 0.09 -20.61 0.84
N MET A 76 -0.53 -20.18 1.94
CA MET A 76 -0.74 -18.77 2.23
C MET A 76 0.55 -18.05 2.67
N ILE A 77 1.53 -18.76 3.21
CA ILE A 77 2.88 -18.23 3.49
C ILE A 77 3.58 -17.92 2.17
N ASP A 78 3.52 -18.86 1.22
CA ASP A 78 4.08 -18.70 -0.12
C ASP A 78 3.41 -17.53 -0.85
N LEU A 79 2.07 -17.53 -0.91
CA LEU A 79 1.31 -16.48 -1.58
C LEU A 79 1.42 -15.12 -0.87
N GLY A 80 1.52 -15.09 0.46
CA GLY A 80 1.79 -13.88 1.23
C GLY A 80 3.15 -13.28 0.89
N ALA A 81 4.18 -14.12 0.72
CA ALA A 81 5.49 -13.68 0.23
C ALA A 81 5.40 -13.15 -1.21
N ALA A 82 4.66 -13.84 -2.11
CA ALA A 82 4.48 -13.38 -3.49
C ALA A 82 3.81 -11.98 -3.56
N LEU A 83 2.77 -11.73 -2.77
CA LEU A 83 2.12 -10.41 -2.69
C LEU A 83 3.09 -9.31 -2.23
N GLU A 84 3.92 -9.58 -1.23
CA GLU A 84 4.89 -8.60 -0.74
C GLU A 84 6.07 -8.40 -1.72
N LEU A 85 6.45 -9.44 -2.48
CA LEU A 85 7.45 -9.34 -3.54
C LEU A 85 6.93 -8.48 -4.71
N ILE A 86 5.67 -8.66 -5.13
CA ILE A 86 5.01 -7.81 -6.13
C ILE A 86 5.03 -6.35 -5.65
N HIS A 87 4.61 -6.10 -4.41
CA HIS A 87 4.64 -4.75 -3.86
C HIS A 87 6.06 -4.18 -3.78
N SER A 88 7.04 -4.98 -3.37
CA SER A 88 8.43 -4.54 -3.25
C SER A 88 9.04 -4.22 -4.62
N ALA A 89 8.68 -4.98 -5.65
CA ALA A 89 9.07 -4.69 -7.03
C ALA A 89 8.56 -3.31 -7.48
N THR A 90 7.28 -3.00 -7.20
CA THR A 90 6.72 -1.69 -7.57
C THR A 90 7.45 -0.55 -6.85
N LEU A 91 7.83 -0.72 -5.58
CA LEU A 91 8.58 0.30 -4.85
C LEU A 91 9.98 0.57 -5.45
N LEU A 92 10.67 -0.47 -5.96
CA LEU A 92 11.95 -0.27 -6.65
C LEU A 92 11.77 0.48 -7.96
N HIS A 93 10.70 0.18 -8.71
CA HIS A 93 10.38 0.88 -9.95
C HIS A 93 9.95 2.32 -9.68
N ASP A 94 9.12 2.56 -8.67
CA ASP A 94 8.69 3.89 -8.21
C ASP A 94 9.89 4.75 -7.80
N ASP A 95 10.88 4.19 -7.08
CA ASP A 95 12.12 4.91 -6.71
C ASP A 95 12.87 5.47 -7.93
N ILE A 96 12.77 4.82 -9.09
CA ILE A 96 13.37 5.29 -10.35
C ILE A 96 12.47 6.35 -11.02
N ILE A 97 11.17 6.10 -11.08
CA ILE A 97 10.18 6.94 -11.78
C ILE A 97 10.03 8.30 -11.08
N ASP A 98 10.01 8.29 -9.75
CA ASP A 98 9.80 9.48 -8.93
C ASP A 98 11.12 10.19 -8.58
N GLY A 99 12.27 9.56 -8.85
CA GLY A 99 13.58 10.08 -8.44
C GLY A 99 13.73 10.21 -6.92
N GLY A 100 12.93 9.45 -6.15
CA GLY A 100 12.86 9.56 -4.71
C GLY A 100 14.22 9.30 -4.06
N GLU A 101 14.69 10.24 -3.24
CA GLU A 101 16.01 10.12 -2.60
C GLU A 101 16.00 9.21 -1.37
N VAL A 102 14.86 9.10 -0.69
CA VAL A 102 14.71 8.39 0.58
C VAL A 102 13.53 7.43 0.54
N ARG A 103 13.76 6.18 0.96
CA ARG A 103 12.74 5.14 1.14
C ARG A 103 12.92 4.49 2.50
N ARG A 104 11.85 4.47 3.32
CA ARG A 104 11.82 3.86 4.67
C ARG A 104 12.99 4.33 5.56
N GLY A 105 13.31 5.63 5.51
CA GLY A 105 14.36 6.25 6.32
C GLY A 105 15.80 5.94 5.87
N ARG A 106 15.99 5.32 4.69
CA ARG A 106 17.29 5.08 4.06
C ARG A 106 17.34 5.71 2.67
N ALA A 107 18.54 5.93 2.14
CA ALA A 107 18.69 6.27 0.72
C ALA A 107 17.97 5.24 -0.15
N SER A 108 17.24 5.68 -1.17
CA SER A 108 16.55 4.80 -2.10
C SER A 108 17.51 3.84 -2.80
N ALA A 109 16.98 2.74 -3.33
CA ALA A 109 17.80 1.80 -4.10
C ALA A 109 18.37 2.47 -5.35
N TYR A 110 17.56 3.31 -6.01
CA TYR A 110 17.95 4.10 -7.17
C TYR A 110 19.19 4.96 -6.91
N LEU A 111 19.22 5.72 -5.81
CA LEU A 111 20.38 6.55 -5.48
C LEU A 111 21.63 5.74 -5.13
N ARG A 112 21.44 4.62 -4.40
CA ARG A 112 22.57 3.83 -3.90
C ARG A 112 23.19 2.94 -4.98
N PHE A 113 22.39 2.34 -5.84
CA PHE A 113 22.81 1.31 -6.78
C PHE A 113 22.66 1.71 -8.24
N GLY A 114 21.97 2.81 -8.54
CA GLY A 114 21.69 3.27 -9.89
C GLY A 114 20.41 2.68 -10.48
N ALA A 115 19.84 3.40 -11.46
CA ALA A 115 18.61 3.00 -12.13
C ALA A 115 18.68 1.61 -12.80
N PRO A 116 19.73 1.23 -13.55
CA PRO A 116 19.75 -0.06 -14.24
C PRO A 116 19.62 -1.26 -13.29
N ASP A 117 20.40 -1.28 -12.20
CA ASP A 117 20.36 -2.40 -11.27
C ASP A 117 19.08 -2.42 -10.44
N THR A 118 18.55 -1.24 -10.09
CA THR A 118 17.28 -1.11 -9.37
C THR A 118 16.13 -1.65 -10.22
N LEU A 119 16.11 -1.31 -11.52
CA LEU A 119 15.10 -1.77 -12.47
C LEU A 119 15.11 -3.29 -12.59
N VAL A 120 16.29 -3.85 -12.88
CA VAL A 120 16.48 -5.30 -13.04
C VAL A 120 16.17 -6.05 -11.73
N THR A 121 16.44 -5.43 -10.58
CA THR A 121 16.05 -6.04 -9.29
C THR A 121 14.54 -6.05 -9.11
N GLY A 122 13.82 -5.00 -9.51
CA GLY A 122 12.36 -5.03 -9.54
C GLY A 122 11.82 -6.15 -10.44
N ASP A 123 12.38 -6.32 -11.63
CA ASP A 123 12.01 -7.41 -12.55
C ASP A 123 12.30 -8.80 -11.96
N PHE A 124 13.41 -8.93 -11.23
CA PHE A 124 13.75 -10.13 -10.50
C PHE A 124 12.74 -10.44 -9.40
N LEU A 125 12.30 -9.45 -8.61
CA LEU A 125 11.28 -9.66 -7.57
C LEU A 125 9.92 -10.05 -8.16
N PHE A 126 9.51 -9.42 -9.27
CA PHE A 126 8.33 -9.86 -10.01
C PHE A 126 8.46 -11.31 -10.47
N SER A 127 9.60 -11.67 -11.08
CA SER A 127 9.85 -13.03 -11.57
C SER A 127 9.77 -14.06 -10.45
N ARG A 128 10.29 -13.74 -9.27
CA ARG A 128 10.20 -14.59 -8.07
C ARG A 128 8.77 -14.73 -7.56
N ALA A 129 7.99 -13.65 -7.57
CA ALA A 129 6.57 -13.73 -7.21
C ALA A 129 5.79 -14.62 -8.18
N PHE A 130 6.04 -14.50 -9.50
CA PHE A 130 5.44 -15.37 -10.51
C PHE A 130 5.88 -16.82 -10.38
N GLU A 131 7.13 -17.10 -10.00
CA GLU A 131 7.61 -18.45 -9.72
C GLU A 131 6.81 -19.11 -8.58
N ILE A 132 6.44 -18.33 -7.55
CA ILE A 132 5.58 -18.82 -6.47
C ILE A 132 4.15 -19.03 -6.98
N CYS A 133 3.54 -17.99 -7.57
CA CYS A 133 2.16 -18.04 -8.04
C CYS A 133 1.95 -19.17 -9.06
N GLY A 134 2.93 -19.44 -9.93
CA GLY A 134 2.86 -20.48 -10.96
C GLY A 134 2.80 -21.92 -10.45
N ARG A 135 2.92 -22.14 -9.13
CA ARG A 135 2.73 -23.45 -8.48
C ARG A 135 1.27 -23.73 -8.13
N PHE A 136 0.41 -22.71 -8.21
CA PHE A 136 -1.00 -22.76 -7.87
C PHE A 136 -1.88 -22.88 -9.12
N GLU A 137 -3.16 -23.15 -8.91
CA GLU A 137 -4.15 -23.26 -9.97
C GLU A 137 -4.38 -21.94 -10.72
N GLU A 138 -4.96 -22.05 -11.92
CA GLU A 138 -5.18 -20.94 -12.86
C GLU A 138 -5.88 -19.74 -12.22
N THR A 139 -6.81 -19.97 -11.27
CA THR A 139 -7.56 -18.91 -10.61
C THR A 139 -6.65 -17.97 -9.82
N VAL A 140 -5.72 -18.51 -9.02
CA VAL A 140 -4.76 -17.72 -8.23
C VAL A 140 -3.78 -16.99 -9.14
N VAL A 141 -3.24 -17.68 -10.15
CA VAL A 141 -2.33 -17.08 -11.14
C VAL A 141 -3.01 -15.91 -11.86
N ARG A 142 -4.27 -16.09 -12.26
CA ARG A 142 -5.06 -15.07 -12.94
C ARG A 142 -5.29 -13.86 -12.04
N TRP A 143 -5.70 -14.03 -10.78
CA TRP A 143 -5.90 -12.89 -9.88
C TRP A 143 -4.61 -12.13 -9.57
N ALA A 144 -3.49 -12.82 -9.40
CA ALA A 144 -2.20 -12.18 -9.23
C ALA A 144 -1.80 -11.40 -10.50
N SER A 145 -2.00 -11.98 -11.68
CA SER A 145 -1.73 -11.32 -12.96
C SER A 145 -2.62 -10.11 -13.20
N GLU A 146 -3.92 -10.20 -12.94
CA GLU A 146 -4.88 -9.09 -13.02
C GLU A 146 -4.45 -7.94 -12.10
N ALA A 147 -3.98 -8.23 -10.88
CA ALA A 147 -3.46 -7.21 -9.97
C ALA A 147 -2.18 -6.56 -10.51
N CYS A 148 -1.23 -7.33 -11.06
CA CYS A 148 -0.02 -6.80 -11.68
C CYS A 148 -0.33 -5.88 -12.88
N VAL A 149 -1.29 -6.25 -13.72
CA VAL A 149 -1.74 -5.40 -14.83
C VAL A 149 -2.37 -4.11 -14.31
N ALA A 150 -3.25 -4.21 -13.31
CA ALA A 150 -3.85 -3.04 -12.69
C ALA A 150 -2.78 -2.11 -12.08
N LEU A 151 -1.76 -2.64 -11.41
CA LEU A 151 -0.66 -1.86 -10.85
C LEU A 151 0.05 -1.03 -11.92
N THR A 152 0.45 -1.66 -13.03
CA THR A 152 1.19 -0.97 -14.10
C THR A 152 0.32 0.04 -14.84
N GLU A 153 -0.95 -0.27 -15.09
CA GLU A 153 -1.90 0.69 -15.66
C GLU A 153 -2.13 1.89 -14.74
N GLY A 154 -2.26 1.64 -13.43
CA GLY A 154 -2.39 2.69 -12.41
C GLY A 154 -1.18 3.61 -12.38
N GLU A 155 0.03 3.04 -12.52
CA GLU A 155 1.27 3.82 -12.56
C GLU A 155 1.33 4.73 -13.78
N ILE A 156 1.05 4.19 -14.97
CA ILE A 156 1.00 4.98 -16.21
C ILE A 156 -0.10 6.05 -16.14
N MET A 157 -1.25 5.73 -15.55
CA MET A 157 -2.34 6.69 -15.37
C MET A 157 -1.92 7.84 -14.46
N GLN A 158 -1.27 7.54 -13.33
CA GLN A 158 -0.73 8.55 -12.42
C GLN A 158 0.30 9.43 -13.13
N ALA A 159 1.25 8.83 -13.85
CA ALA A 159 2.28 9.57 -14.59
C ALA A 159 1.68 10.52 -15.64
N ARG A 160 0.64 10.08 -16.37
CA ARG A 160 -0.06 10.92 -17.36
C ARG A 160 -0.80 12.11 -16.73
N LEU A 161 -1.28 11.94 -15.50
CA LEU A 161 -2.04 12.95 -14.76
C LEU A 161 -1.17 13.79 -13.82
N ARG A 162 0.13 13.47 -13.74
CA ARG A 162 1.11 14.22 -12.96
C ARG A 162 1.08 15.70 -13.39
N ARG A 163 0.89 16.60 -12.42
CA ARG A 163 0.78 18.06 -12.65
C ARG A 163 -0.34 18.50 -13.62
N ASN A 164 -1.27 17.61 -13.96
CA ASN A 164 -2.40 17.96 -14.81
C ASN A 164 -3.40 18.79 -14.01
N ALA A 165 -3.72 20.01 -14.47
CA ALA A 165 -4.65 20.91 -13.78
C ALA A 165 -6.12 20.50 -13.92
N ASP A 166 -6.43 19.66 -14.91
CA ASP A 166 -7.77 19.18 -15.23
C ASP A 166 -8.06 17.79 -14.63
N VAL A 167 -7.19 17.29 -13.75
CA VAL A 167 -7.37 16.00 -13.07
C VAL A 167 -8.67 16.00 -12.26
N THR A 168 -9.44 14.92 -12.40
CA THR A 168 -10.75 14.78 -11.75
C THR A 168 -10.68 13.91 -10.49
N VAL A 169 -11.74 13.96 -9.67
CA VAL A 169 -11.88 13.08 -8.52
C VAL A 169 -12.05 11.62 -8.96
N GLU A 170 -12.72 11.42 -10.10
CA GLU A 170 -12.88 10.12 -10.75
C GLU A 170 -11.53 9.54 -11.19
N ASP A 171 -10.67 10.36 -11.80
CA ASP A 171 -9.31 9.96 -12.16
C ASP A 171 -8.50 9.53 -10.93
N TYR A 172 -8.57 10.30 -9.84
CA TYR A 172 -7.93 9.95 -8.57
C TYR A 172 -8.36 8.58 -8.08
N TYR A 173 -9.68 8.32 -8.01
CA TYR A 173 -10.18 7.04 -7.51
C TYR A 173 -9.78 5.87 -8.40
N GLU A 174 -9.68 6.08 -9.71
CA GLU A 174 -9.21 5.05 -10.63
C GLU A 174 -7.72 4.75 -10.41
N ILE A 175 -6.88 5.77 -10.20
CA ILE A 175 -5.46 5.60 -9.85
C ILE A 175 -5.34 4.76 -8.58
N ILE A 176 -5.98 5.15 -7.47
CA ILE A 176 -5.76 4.46 -6.19
C ILE A 176 -6.40 3.07 -6.15
N ARG A 177 -7.45 2.84 -6.94
CA ARG A 177 -8.03 1.51 -7.13
C ARG A 177 -7.02 0.57 -7.81
N ARG A 178 -6.33 1.06 -8.83
CA ARG A 178 -5.35 0.32 -9.63
C ARG A 178 -3.99 0.18 -8.97
N LYS A 179 -3.44 1.25 -8.40
CA LYS A 179 -2.09 1.30 -7.81
C LYS A 179 -2.03 0.75 -6.38
N THR A 180 -3.12 0.88 -5.61
CA THR A 180 -3.11 0.50 -4.19
C THR A 180 -4.11 -0.61 -3.86
N ALA A 181 -5.39 -0.42 -4.18
CA ALA A 181 -6.44 -1.32 -3.70
C ALA A 181 -6.47 -2.70 -4.40
N CYS A 182 -5.95 -2.80 -5.63
CA CYS A 182 -5.98 -4.03 -6.43
C CYS A 182 -5.26 -5.20 -5.74
N LEU A 183 -4.16 -4.94 -5.04
CA LEU A 183 -3.35 -5.99 -4.42
C LEU A 183 -3.97 -6.47 -3.09
N PHE A 184 -4.67 -5.57 -2.39
CA PHE A 184 -5.53 -5.97 -1.26
C PHE A 184 -6.72 -6.79 -1.73
N HIS A 185 -7.35 -6.39 -2.84
CA HIS A 185 -8.46 -7.13 -3.46
C HIS A 185 -8.03 -8.55 -3.86
N ALA A 186 -6.93 -8.68 -4.61
CA ALA A 186 -6.41 -9.98 -5.02
C ALA A 186 -5.98 -10.83 -3.81
N GLY A 187 -5.25 -10.24 -2.86
CA GLY A 187 -4.81 -10.95 -1.65
C GLY A 187 -5.97 -11.51 -0.82
N ALA A 188 -7.05 -10.74 -0.65
CA ALA A 188 -8.23 -11.20 0.09
C ALA A 188 -9.00 -12.32 -0.65
N ARG A 189 -9.09 -12.25 -1.99
CA ARG A 189 -9.71 -13.31 -2.80
C ARG A 189 -8.90 -14.60 -2.76
N ILE A 190 -7.59 -14.49 -2.95
CA ILE A 190 -6.65 -15.61 -2.86
C ILE A 190 -6.75 -16.26 -1.48
N ALA A 191 -6.70 -15.48 -0.40
CA ALA A 191 -6.79 -16.00 0.95
C ALA A 191 -8.10 -16.74 1.23
N GLY A 192 -9.24 -16.17 0.84
CA GLY A 192 -10.53 -16.84 0.98
C GLY A 192 -10.62 -18.13 0.15
N HIS A 193 -10.07 -18.11 -1.06
CA HIS A 193 -10.06 -19.27 -1.96
C HIS A 193 -9.21 -20.42 -1.41
N ILE A 194 -7.99 -20.14 -0.97
CA ILE A 194 -7.07 -21.12 -0.38
C ILE A 194 -7.65 -21.70 0.93
N ALA A 195 -8.40 -20.90 1.69
CA ALA A 195 -9.13 -21.38 2.87
C ALA A 195 -10.38 -22.23 2.54
N GLY A 196 -10.72 -22.42 1.25
CA GLY A 196 -11.87 -23.21 0.83
C GLY A 196 -13.22 -22.49 0.98
N ALA A 197 -13.23 -21.15 1.07
CA ALA A 197 -14.47 -20.38 1.18
C ALA A 197 -15.32 -20.48 -0.11
N ARG A 198 -16.65 -20.34 0.05
CA ARG A 198 -17.58 -20.31 -1.08
C ARG A 198 -17.30 -19.11 -1.99
N ARG A 199 -17.57 -19.26 -3.29
CA ARG A 199 -17.29 -18.23 -4.31
C ARG A 199 -17.91 -16.86 -3.99
N ASP A 200 -19.15 -16.82 -3.49
CA ASP A 200 -19.82 -15.58 -3.09
C ASP A 200 -19.10 -14.89 -1.93
N VAL A 201 -18.61 -15.66 -0.96
CA VAL A 201 -17.77 -15.16 0.14
C VAL A 201 -16.45 -14.63 -0.39
N VAL A 202 -15.77 -15.35 -1.29
CA VAL A 202 -14.52 -14.90 -1.91
C VAL A 202 -14.68 -13.54 -2.61
N GLU A 203 -15.77 -13.32 -3.34
CA GLU A 203 -16.02 -12.02 -3.98
C GLU A 203 -16.29 -10.90 -2.96
N GLU A 204 -16.99 -11.20 -1.85
CA GLU A 204 -17.19 -10.22 -0.77
C GLU A 204 -15.87 -9.88 -0.07
N LEU A 205 -14.99 -10.86 0.14
CA LEU A 205 -13.64 -10.64 0.65
C LEU A 205 -12.80 -9.76 -0.29
N GLY A 206 -12.95 -9.94 -1.60
CA GLY A 206 -12.36 -9.04 -2.59
C GLY A 206 -12.82 -7.60 -2.40
N ARG A 207 -14.12 -7.37 -2.20
CA ARG A 207 -14.67 -6.02 -1.92
C ARG A 207 -14.16 -5.46 -0.59
N CYS A 208 -14.05 -6.31 0.44
CA CYS A 208 -13.43 -5.95 1.70
C CYS A 208 -11.99 -5.48 1.50
N GLY A 209 -11.18 -6.26 0.77
CA GLY A 209 -9.80 -5.90 0.43
C GLY A 209 -9.71 -4.57 -0.33
N THR A 210 -10.58 -4.36 -1.31
CA THR A 210 -10.68 -3.07 -2.01
C THR A 210 -10.97 -1.92 -1.05
N ALA A 211 -11.96 -2.07 -0.15
CA ALA A 211 -12.32 -1.01 0.80
C ALA A 211 -11.18 -0.69 1.78
N ILE A 212 -10.48 -1.71 2.30
CA ILE A 212 -9.30 -1.53 3.15
C ILE A 212 -8.19 -0.78 2.39
N GLY A 213 -7.89 -1.19 1.16
CA GLY A 213 -6.86 -0.54 0.35
C GLY A 213 -7.18 0.92 0.01
N LEU A 214 -8.44 1.22 -0.30
CA LEU A 214 -8.90 2.59 -0.56
C LEU A 214 -8.85 3.45 0.72
N ALA A 215 -9.31 2.93 1.86
CA ALA A 215 -9.19 3.62 3.14
C ALA A 215 -7.72 3.92 3.46
N PHE A 216 -6.83 2.94 3.29
CA PHE A 216 -5.41 3.08 3.54
C PHE A 216 -4.78 4.22 2.71
N GLN A 217 -5.09 4.29 1.42
CA GLN A 217 -4.55 5.35 0.55
C GLN A 217 -5.11 6.72 0.89
N VAL A 218 -6.44 6.85 1.04
CA VAL A 218 -7.06 8.15 1.37
C VAL A 218 -6.55 8.71 2.71
N ILE A 219 -6.24 7.84 3.67
CA ILE A 219 -5.64 8.24 4.95
C ILE A 219 -4.17 8.67 4.75
N ASP A 220 -3.39 7.99 3.92
CA ASP A 220 -2.01 8.42 3.65
C ASP A 220 -1.98 9.80 2.98
N ASP A 221 -2.88 10.04 2.01
CA ASP A 221 -3.04 11.34 1.36
C ASP A 221 -3.44 12.44 2.36
N LEU A 222 -4.32 12.14 3.32
CA LEU A 222 -4.69 13.07 4.39
C LEU A 222 -3.46 13.43 5.25
N LEU A 223 -2.67 12.42 5.63
CA LEU A 223 -1.48 12.59 6.45
C LEU A 223 -0.34 13.28 5.70
N ASP A 224 -0.30 13.22 4.36
CA ASP A 224 0.64 14.00 3.56
C ASP A 224 0.40 15.51 3.70
N VAL A 225 -0.83 15.95 4.01
CA VAL A 225 -1.15 17.37 4.21
C VAL A 225 -1.19 17.77 5.68
N ASP A 226 -1.82 16.97 6.54
CA ASP A 226 -2.18 17.34 7.92
C ASP A 226 -1.54 16.44 8.98
N GLY A 227 -0.62 15.56 8.58
CA GLY A 227 0.08 14.66 9.49
C GLY A 227 1.20 15.35 10.26
N ASP A 228 1.39 14.95 11.51
CA ASP A 228 2.55 15.35 12.33
C ASP A 228 3.82 14.64 11.83
N PRO A 229 4.83 15.35 11.31
CA PRO A 229 6.07 14.73 10.82
C PRO A 229 6.80 13.88 11.86
N ALA A 230 6.65 14.20 13.16
CA ALA A 230 7.24 13.42 14.24
C ALA A 230 6.60 12.02 14.37
N GLN A 231 5.34 11.88 13.95
CA GLN A 231 4.59 10.62 14.00
C GLN A 231 4.60 9.88 12.66
N THR A 232 4.55 10.60 11.54
CA THR A 232 4.52 10.01 10.20
C THR A 232 5.92 9.60 9.72
N GLY A 233 6.98 10.23 10.25
CA GLY A 233 8.37 9.98 9.85
C GLY A 233 8.71 10.49 8.45
N LYS A 234 7.83 11.30 7.83
CA LYS A 234 8.03 11.95 6.52
C LYS A 234 7.57 13.41 6.57
N PRO A 235 8.20 14.33 5.81
CA PRO A 235 7.70 15.70 5.68
C PRO A 235 6.31 15.70 4.99
N VAL A 236 5.53 16.75 5.23
CA VAL A 236 4.25 16.98 4.55
C VAL A 236 4.46 17.56 3.14
N GLY A 237 3.51 17.31 2.25
CA GLY A 237 3.44 17.88 0.90
C GLY A 237 4.32 17.18 -0.11
N ILE A 238 4.61 15.88 0.08
CA ILE A 238 5.37 15.10 -0.90
C ILE A 238 4.58 14.98 -2.19
N ASP A 239 3.28 14.74 -2.12
CA ASP A 239 2.45 14.59 -3.31
C ASP A 239 2.43 15.89 -4.14
N LEU A 240 2.36 17.05 -3.47
CA LEU A 240 2.43 18.35 -4.14
C LEU A 240 3.82 18.61 -4.75
N ARG A 241 4.88 18.21 -4.05
CA ARG A 241 6.26 18.33 -4.54
C ARG A 241 6.45 17.51 -5.81
N ASP A 242 6.00 16.26 -5.81
CA ASP A 242 6.19 15.30 -6.90
C ASP A 242 5.15 15.49 -8.02
N GLY A 243 4.11 16.30 -7.77
CA GLY A 243 3.02 16.55 -8.70
C GLY A 243 2.06 15.37 -8.82
N ASN A 244 1.97 14.52 -7.80
CA ASN A 244 1.08 13.37 -7.74
C ASN A 244 -0.34 13.83 -7.30
N PRO A 245 -1.41 13.40 -8.00
CA PRO A 245 -2.75 13.95 -7.80
C PRO A 245 -3.47 13.31 -6.61
N SER A 246 -3.03 13.58 -5.38
CA SER A 246 -3.71 13.08 -4.17
C SER A 246 -5.05 13.78 -3.91
N LEU A 247 -5.96 13.12 -3.20
CA LEU A 247 -7.34 13.63 -3.05
C LEU A 247 -7.43 15.05 -2.49
N PRO A 248 -6.67 15.45 -1.44
CA PRO A 248 -6.70 16.83 -0.95
C PRO A 248 -6.34 17.86 -2.02
N ILE A 249 -5.36 17.54 -2.87
CA ILE A 249 -4.91 18.40 -3.96
C ILE A 249 -6.02 18.51 -5.00
N VAL A 250 -6.50 17.39 -5.53
CA VAL A 250 -7.53 17.35 -6.59
C VAL A 250 -8.78 18.13 -6.18
N LEU A 251 -9.19 18.02 -4.92
CA LEU A 251 -10.36 18.72 -4.38
C LEU A 251 -10.18 20.23 -4.24
N ALA A 252 -8.99 20.68 -3.87
CA ALA A 252 -8.70 22.09 -3.59
C ALA A 252 -8.24 22.86 -4.83
N LEU A 253 -7.58 22.18 -5.78
CA LEU A 253 -6.88 22.77 -6.93
C LEU A 253 -7.70 23.83 -7.69
N PRO A 254 -9.00 23.62 -8.02
CA PRO A 254 -9.76 24.59 -8.82
C PRO A 254 -9.99 25.95 -8.14
N ARG A 255 -9.83 26.06 -6.81
CA ARG A 255 -10.17 27.25 -6.03
C ARG A 255 -8.99 27.85 -5.26
N SER A 256 -7.79 27.34 -5.50
CA SER A 256 -6.60 27.58 -4.68
C SER A 256 -5.46 28.10 -5.57
N PRO A 257 -5.28 29.43 -5.71
CA PRO A 257 -4.29 30.02 -6.61
C PRO A 257 -2.84 29.67 -6.27
N SER A 258 -2.47 29.63 -4.98
CA SER A 258 -1.12 29.29 -4.55
C SER A 258 -0.85 27.80 -4.76
N LEU A 259 -1.84 26.94 -4.51
CA LEU A 259 -1.78 25.52 -4.82
C LEU A 259 -1.60 25.29 -6.32
N MET A 260 -2.41 25.94 -7.17
CA MET A 260 -2.30 25.85 -8.63
C MET A 260 -0.93 26.32 -9.13
N ARG A 261 -0.37 27.36 -8.53
CA ARG A 261 0.98 27.83 -8.84
C ARG A 261 2.02 26.76 -8.50
N ALA A 262 2.00 26.23 -7.29
CA ALA A 262 2.95 25.19 -6.86
C ALA A 262 2.82 23.92 -7.71
N TRP A 263 1.59 23.51 -8.03
CA TRP A 263 1.27 22.32 -8.83
C TRP A 263 1.93 22.33 -10.21
N ARG A 264 1.99 23.50 -10.87
CA ARG A 264 2.54 23.68 -12.21
C ARG A 264 4.07 23.73 -12.27
N LEU A 265 4.76 23.83 -11.14
CA LEU A 265 6.22 23.91 -11.09
C LEU A 265 6.82 22.52 -11.05
N GLU A 266 7.83 22.21 -11.86
CA GLU A 266 8.53 20.92 -11.79
C GLU A 266 9.28 20.71 -10.47
N SER A 267 9.77 21.81 -9.87
CA SER A 267 10.50 21.81 -8.61
C SER A 267 10.04 22.99 -7.75
N PRO A 268 8.85 22.89 -7.12
CA PRO A 268 8.35 23.95 -6.26
C PRO A 268 9.25 24.11 -5.03
N THR A 269 9.47 25.35 -4.61
CA THR A 269 10.20 25.64 -3.37
C THR A 269 9.38 25.23 -2.15
N ASP A 270 10.04 25.04 -1.01
CA ASP A 270 9.33 24.75 0.25
C ASP A 270 8.28 25.82 0.57
N GLY A 271 8.59 27.10 0.33
CA GLY A 271 7.63 28.19 0.53
C GLY A 271 6.36 28.05 -0.32
N GLU A 272 6.51 27.63 -1.59
CA GLU A 272 5.38 27.41 -2.49
C GLU A 272 4.55 26.19 -2.08
N ILE A 273 5.20 25.11 -1.63
CA ILE A 273 4.51 23.93 -1.08
C ILE A 273 3.72 24.35 0.17
N HIS A 274 4.34 25.04 1.13
CA HIS A 274 3.66 25.47 2.36
C HIS A 274 2.46 26.37 2.07
N ALA A 275 2.57 27.29 1.10
CA ALA A 275 1.46 28.13 0.67
C ALA A 275 0.31 27.31 0.05
N GLY A 276 0.63 26.33 -0.81
CA GLY A 276 -0.36 25.41 -1.38
C GLY A 276 -1.07 24.58 -0.31
N LEU A 277 -0.32 23.99 0.63
CA LEU A 277 -0.88 23.21 1.75
C LEU A 277 -1.79 24.07 2.64
N ALA A 278 -1.45 25.35 2.87
CA ALA A 278 -2.30 26.26 3.65
C ALA A 278 -3.66 26.51 2.98
N GLU A 279 -3.69 26.63 1.65
CA GLU A 279 -4.95 26.73 0.90
C GLU A 279 -5.76 25.41 0.97
N ILE A 280 -5.10 24.24 0.89
CA ILE A 280 -5.79 22.96 1.08
C ILE A 280 -6.48 22.92 2.46
N ARG A 281 -5.77 23.28 3.53
CA ARG A 281 -6.30 23.28 4.91
C ARG A 281 -7.51 24.19 5.10
N THR A 282 -7.57 25.31 4.38
CA THR A 282 -8.65 26.31 4.51
C THR A 282 -9.79 26.12 3.50
N SER A 283 -9.61 25.29 2.46
CA SER A 283 -10.58 25.07 1.39
C SER A 283 -11.78 24.18 1.76
N GLY A 284 -11.72 23.46 2.90
CA GLY A 284 -12.66 22.40 3.26
C GLY A 284 -12.39 21.05 2.57
N ALA A 285 -11.34 20.94 1.74
CA ALA A 285 -10.96 19.69 1.09
C ALA A 285 -10.63 18.58 2.10
N LEU A 286 -9.91 18.91 3.18
CA LEU A 286 -9.54 17.91 4.20
C LEU A 286 -10.76 17.28 4.88
N GLU A 287 -11.83 18.05 5.11
CA GLU A 287 -13.06 17.52 5.68
C GLU A 287 -13.72 16.49 4.73
N ARG A 288 -13.73 16.78 3.42
CA ARG A 288 -14.18 15.79 2.42
C ARG A 288 -13.29 14.55 2.39
N VAL A 289 -11.98 14.71 2.47
CA VAL A 289 -11.03 13.57 2.52
C VAL A 289 -11.30 12.70 3.75
N ARG A 290 -11.51 13.31 4.92
CA ARG A 290 -11.90 12.61 6.15
C ARG A 290 -13.20 11.83 5.97
N GLN A 291 -14.22 12.45 5.39
CA GLN A 291 -15.51 11.78 5.13
C GLN A 291 -15.37 10.58 4.19
N GLU A 292 -14.51 10.68 3.17
CA GLU A 292 -14.22 9.57 2.25
C GLU A 292 -13.45 8.44 2.94
N ALA A 293 -12.46 8.75 3.76
CA ALA A 293 -11.77 7.74 4.58
C ALA A 293 -12.75 7.03 5.54
N LEU A 294 -13.62 7.78 6.22
CA LEU A 294 -14.68 7.23 7.07
C LEU A 294 -15.69 6.37 6.28
N ARG A 295 -15.98 6.74 5.03
CA ARG A 295 -16.85 5.94 4.16
C ARG A 295 -16.22 4.59 3.85
N TYR A 296 -14.94 4.55 3.45
CA TYR A 296 -14.27 3.28 3.13
C TYR A 296 -14.02 2.40 4.36
N THR A 297 -13.70 2.98 5.53
CA THR A 297 -13.60 2.19 6.76
C THR A 297 -14.94 1.56 7.14
N ARG A 298 -16.06 2.30 7.02
CA ARG A 298 -17.41 1.71 7.20
C ARG A 298 -17.71 0.59 6.22
N THR A 299 -17.36 0.76 4.94
CA THR A 299 -17.53 -0.29 3.93
C THR A 299 -16.70 -1.52 4.29
N ALA A 300 -15.44 -1.35 4.68
CA ALA A 300 -14.59 -2.46 5.11
C ALA A 300 -15.17 -3.18 6.33
N THR A 301 -15.60 -2.45 7.37
CA THR A 301 -16.26 -3.04 8.55
C THR A 301 -17.52 -3.83 8.18
N ALA A 302 -18.35 -3.31 7.26
CA ALA A 302 -19.56 -3.99 6.82
C ALA A 302 -19.22 -5.29 6.07
N SER A 303 -18.25 -5.28 5.16
CA SER A 303 -17.82 -6.49 4.44
C SER A 303 -17.18 -7.52 5.36
N LEU A 304 -16.48 -7.12 6.43
CA LEU A 304 -15.93 -8.06 7.42
C LEU A 304 -17.00 -8.87 8.14
N ALA A 305 -18.26 -8.43 8.16
CA ALA A 305 -19.37 -9.20 8.74
C ALA A 305 -19.66 -10.51 7.97
N SER A 306 -19.16 -10.67 6.74
CA SER A 306 -19.27 -11.94 6.00
C SER A 306 -18.32 -13.02 6.52
N LEU A 307 -17.31 -12.65 7.31
CA LEU A 307 -16.39 -13.60 7.93
C LEU A 307 -17.00 -14.23 9.19
N PRO A 308 -16.74 -15.52 9.44
CA PRO A 308 -17.10 -16.16 10.71
C PRO A 308 -16.55 -15.41 11.92
N ASP A 309 -17.29 -15.48 13.04
CA ASP A 309 -16.84 -15.03 14.35
C ASP A 309 -15.52 -15.73 14.69
N SER A 310 -14.44 -14.95 14.75
CA SER A 310 -13.10 -15.47 15.04
C SER A 310 -12.19 -14.35 15.55
N PRO A 311 -11.15 -14.68 16.33
CA PRO A 311 -10.14 -13.71 16.75
C PRO A 311 -9.47 -12.98 15.57
N TYR A 312 -9.37 -13.63 14.41
CA TYR A 312 -8.80 -13.06 13.20
C TYR A 312 -9.71 -12.04 12.52
N ARG A 313 -11.04 -12.23 12.60
CA ARG A 313 -12.00 -11.21 12.17
C ARG A 313 -11.94 -10.01 13.10
N ASP A 314 -11.88 -10.23 14.41
CA ASP A 314 -11.81 -9.16 15.41
C ASP A 314 -10.51 -8.34 15.24
N PHE A 315 -9.41 -9.00 14.86
CA PHE A 315 -8.18 -8.33 14.46
C PHE A 315 -8.37 -7.44 13.23
N LEU A 316 -8.98 -7.94 12.16
CA LEU A 316 -9.27 -7.13 10.96
C LEU A 316 -10.18 -5.94 11.28
N GLN A 317 -11.17 -6.12 12.16
CA GLN A 317 -12.02 -5.02 12.63
C GLN A 317 -11.22 -3.98 13.41
N SER A 318 -10.28 -4.42 14.27
CA SER A 318 -9.40 -3.53 15.02
C SER A 318 -8.46 -2.76 14.08
N LEU A 319 -7.91 -3.41 13.06
CA LEU A 319 -7.10 -2.76 12.02
C LEU A 319 -7.88 -1.65 11.30
N VAL A 320 -9.14 -1.90 10.95
CA VAL A 320 -10.02 -0.90 10.31
C VAL A 320 -10.40 0.21 11.31
N ALA A 321 -10.57 -0.10 12.59
CA ALA A 321 -10.80 0.89 13.64
C ALA A 321 -9.58 1.81 13.82
N ASP A 322 -8.36 1.26 13.85
CA ASP A 322 -7.12 2.05 13.91
C ASP A 322 -6.97 2.99 12.70
N MET A 323 -7.39 2.53 11.51
CA MET A 323 -7.45 3.40 10.32
C MET A 323 -8.43 4.55 10.52
N ARG A 324 -9.61 4.27 11.05
CA ARG A 324 -10.63 5.30 11.34
C ARG A 324 -10.14 6.32 12.37
N ASP A 325 -9.47 5.88 13.43
CA ASP A 325 -9.06 6.73 14.53
C ASP A 325 -7.93 7.70 14.13
N ARG A 326 -7.20 7.43 13.03
CA ARG A 326 -6.23 8.36 12.42
C ARG A 326 -6.85 9.51 11.64
N VAL A 327 -8.16 9.46 11.41
CA VAL A 327 -8.91 10.45 10.63
C VAL A 327 -9.66 11.41 11.56
N CYS A 328 -9.97 10.94 12.77
CA CYS A 328 -10.76 11.63 13.79
C CYS A 328 -9.95 12.63 14.62
#